data_AF-A0A9P6NHY8-F1
#
_entry.id   AF-A0A9P6NHY8-F1
#
_cell.length_a   1.000
_cell.length_b   1.000
_cell.length_c   1.000
_cell.angle_alpha   90.00
_cell.angle_beta   90.00
_cell.angle_gamma   90.00
#
_symmetry.space_group_name_H-M   'P 1'
#
loop_
_entity.id
_entity.type
_entity.pdbx_description
1 polymer ?
#
loop_
_entity_poly.entity_id
_entity_poly.type
_entity_poly.pdbx_seq_one_letter_code
_entity_poly.pdbx_strand_id
1 'polypeptide(L)'
;MAFLFKSKTKSPQELVKIIKESLIKLDQSNQPELNKKIHEDITKALQLIKSILSGSNLPSTQDTSIPNNNSSTLTNTDDLTSSNSSSQTSSSPEIVAQLAQDIYSNDLLQIFLLNISRFEFESRKDVVNIFNLILRRQIGNRWPTVDYLANREQIIWIALKGYENPDIALNTGMVLKEMLRHEVLAKSLLYSDRFYDFPQYIEQTTFGIACDAMSSFKECLTRHKSMVSLFLEDNYEQFFTMYSGLIQSSNYVTKRQSIKLLGEILLDRSNYNVMNKYISNEDNLKIMMNLLKDKSKNIQFEAFHVFKVFVANPRKPAPIEAILRRNKEKLIDFLRNFHNDKDDEQFNDEKGFLIIQIENLK
;
A
#
# COMPACT_ATOMS: atom_id res chain seq x y z
N MET A 1 -50.19 -4.31 -31.16
CA MET A 1 -49.88 -4.33 -29.71
C MET A 1 -48.43 -4.77 -29.54
N ALA A 2 -47.50 -3.83 -29.40
CA ALA A 2 -46.12 -4.14 -29.05
C ALA A 2 -46.04 -4.26 -27.52
N PHE A 3 -45.83 -5.47 -27.02
CA PHE A 3 -45.51 -5.70 -25.62
C PHE A 3 -44.12 -5.12 -25.33
N LEU A 4 -44.09 -3.89 -24.80
CA LEU A 4 -42.91 -3.29 -24.20
C LEU A 4 -42.58 -4.04 -22.91
N PHE A 5 -41.78 -5.09 -23.01
CA PHE A 5 -41.09 -5.69 -21.87
C PHE A 5 -40.08 -4.65 -21.33
N LYS A 6 -40.53 -3.79 -20.42
CA LYS A 6 -39.61 -3.12 -19.50
C LYS A 6 -38.95 -4.22 -18.66
N SER A 7 -37.70 -4.53 -18.97
CA SER A 7 -36.81 -5.28 -18.07
C SER A 7 -36.98 -4.71 -16.66
N LYS A 8 -37.50 -5.50 -15.70
CA LYS A 8 -37.57 -5.09 -14.30
C LYS A 8 -36.14 -4.82 -13.84
N THR A 9 -35.83 -3.57 -13.55
CA THR A 9 -34.57 -3.19 -12.88
C THR A 9 -34.54 -3.91 -11.54
N LYS A 10 -33.55 -4.80 -11.37
CA LYS A 10 -33.35 -5.54 -10.12
C LYS A 10 -33.08 -4.54 -8.98
N SER A 11 -33.72 -4.75 -7.85
CA SER A 11 -33.48 -3.93 -6.65
C SER A 11 -32.09 -4.22 -6.05
N PRO A 12 -31.51 -3.29 -5.27
CA PRO A 12 -30.24 -3.52 -4.58
C PRO A 12 -30.24 -4.80 -3.73
N GLN A 13 -31.32 -5.04 -2.98
CA GLN A 13 -31.48 -6.23 -2.15
C GLN A 13 -31.47 -7.52 -3.00
N GLU A 14 -32.14 -7.53 -4.15
CA GLU A 14 -32.13 -8.68 -5.07
C GLU A 14 -30.73 -8.94 -5.64
N LEU A 15 -29.95 -7.89 -5.95
CA LEU A 15 -28.58 -8.04 -6.46
C LEU A 15 -27.66 -8.70 -5.43
N VAL A 16 -27.70 -8.25 -4.17
CA VAL A 16 -26.93 -8.85 -3.07
C VAL A 16 -27.36 -10.30 -2.83
N LYS A 17 -28.68 -10.56 -2.86
CA LYS A 17 -29.22 -11.91 -2.71
C LYS A 17 -28.76 -12.86 -3.82
N ILE A 18 -28.79 -12.40 -5.08
CA ILE A 18 -28.33 -13.19 -6.24
C ILE A 18 -26.88 -13.63 -6.04
N ILE A 19 -25.99 -12.73 -5.64
CA ILE A 19 -24.57 -13.08 -5.45
C ILE A 19 -24.42 -14.17 -4.38
N LYS A 20 -25.07 -14.00 -3.22
CA LYS A 20 -24.98 -14.96 -2.11
C LYS A 20 -25.54 -16.32 -2.47
N GLU A 21 -26.74 -16.37 -3.06
CA GLU A 21 -27.36 -17.63 -3.47
C GLU A 21 -26.57 -18.32 -4.59
N SER A 22 -26.03 -17.55 -5.54
CA SER A 22 -25.21 -18.09 -6.62
C SER A 22 -23.90 -18.71 -6.11
N LEU A 23 -23.23 -18.08 -5.13
CA LEU A 23 -22.03 -18.66 -4.51
C LEU A 23 -22.34 -19.96 -3.76
N ILE A 24 -23.45 -20.03 -3.03
CA ILE A 24 -23.91 -21.25 -2.36
C ILE A 24 -24.23 -22.35 -3.38
N LYS A 25 -24.93 -22.02 -4.47
CA LYS A 25 -25.23 -22.99 -5.55
C LYS A 25 -23.96 -23.50 -6.22
N LEU A 26 -22.94 -22.66 -6.36
CA LEU A 26 -21.65 -23.05 -6.92
C LEU A 26 -20.90 -24.05 -6.01
N ASP A 27 -21.17 -24.11 -4.70
CA ASP A 27 -20.60 -25.12 -3.79
C ASP A 27 -21.30 -26.48 -3.91
N GLN A 28 -22.57 -26.48 -4.34
CA GLN A 28 -23.41 -27.68 -4.39
C GLN A 28 -23.47 -28.31 -5.79
N SER A 29 -22.98 -27.62 -6.82
CA SER A 29 -23.12 -28.01 -8.22
C SER A 29 -21.85 -28.65 -8.78
N ASN A 30 -21.99 -29.90 -9.23
CA ASN A 30 -20.96 -30.62 -10.01
C ASN A 30 -21.19 -30.53 -11.53
N GLN A 31 -22.18 -29.75 -11.99
CA GLN A 31 -22.56 -29.69 -13.41
C GLN A 31 -21.91 -28.48 -14.10
N PRO A 32 -21.06 -28.69 -15.13
CA PRO A 32 -20.35 -27.61 -15.80
C PRO A 32 -21.26 -26.56 -16.45
N GLU A 33 -22.36 -26.98 -17.09
CA GLU A 33 -23.31 -26.07 -17.73
C GLU A 33 -24.04 -25.17 -16.72
N LEU A 34 -24.43 -25.74 -15.58
CA LEU A 34 -25.05 -24.99 -14.49
C LEU A 34 -24.05 -23.99 -13.89
N ASN A 35 -22.79 -24.38 -13.69
CA ASN A 35 -21.75 -23.50 -13.17
C ASN A 35 -21.50 -22.31 -14.10
N LYS A 36 -21.47 -22.54 -15.43
CA LYS A 36 -21.39 -21.45 -16.41
C LYS A 36 -22.56 -20.48 -16.25
N LYS A 37 -23.78 -20.99 -16.06
CA LYS A 37 -24.95 -20.13 -15.87
C LYS A 37 -24.88 -19.32 -14.57
N ILE A 38 -24.42 -19.94 -13.50
CA ILE A 38 -24.22 -19.28 -12.20
C ILE A 38 -23.20 -18.14 -12.32
N HIS A 39 -22.08 -18.37 -13.03
CA HIS A 39 -21.07 -17.33 -13.27
C HIS A 39 -21.62 -16.17 -14.10
N GLU A 40 -22.42 -16.42 -15.14
CA GLU A 40 -23.09 -15.35 -15.90
C GLU A 40 -23.99 -14.48 -15.01
N ASP A 41 -24.74 -15.10 -14.10
CA ASP A 41 -25.65 -14.38 -13.21
C ASP A 41 -24.89 -13.56 -12.16
N ILE A 42 -23.77 -14.09 -11.62
CA ILE A 42 -22.85 -13.35 -10.75
C ILE A 42 -22.26 -12.15 -11.50
N THR A 43 -21.69 -12.36 -12.68
CA THR A 43 -21.07 -11.30 -13.49
C THR A 43 -22.07 -10.17 -13.77
N LYS A 44 -23.30 -10.50 -14.18
CA LYS A 44 -24.36 -9.50 -14.41
C LYS A 44 -24.74 -8.75 -13.13
N ALA A 45 -24.82 -9.45 -12.00
CA ALA A 45 -25.12 -8.81 -10.72
C ALA A 45 -24.00 -7.84 -10.30
N LEU A 46 -22.74 -8.25 -10.40
CA LEU A 46 -21.58 -7.40 -10.10
C LEU A 46 -21.55 -6.16 -11.00
N GLN A 47 -21.76 -6.32 -12.30
CA GLN A 47 -21.80 -5.19 -13.24
C GLN A 47 -22.91 -4.18 -12.91
N LEU A 48 -24.09 -4.66 -12.50
CA LEU A 48 -25.19 -3.79 -12.06
C LEU A 48 -24.86 -3.06 -10.75
N ILE A 49 -24.29 -3.77 -9.76
CA ILE A 49 -23.83 -3.14 -8.50
C ILE A 49 -22.78 -2.06 -8.82
N LYS A 50 -21.79 -2.37 -9.65
CA LYS A 50 -20.77 -1.42 -10.08
C LYS A 50 -21.38 -0.21 -10.79
N SER A 51 -22.33 -0.42 -11.70
CA SER A 51 -23.03 0.67 -12.40
C SER A 51 -23.76 1.59 -11.44
N ILE A 52 -24.46 1.03 -10.44
CA ILE A 52 -25.16 1.82 -9.41
C ILE A 52 -24.16 2.67 -8.61
N LEU A 53 -23.03 2.10 -8.20
CA LEU A 53 -22.01 2.80 -7.41
C LEU A 53 -21.24 3.84 -8.22
N SER A 54 -20.82 3.53 -9.45
CA SER A 54 -20.06 4.45 -10.32
C SER A 54 -20.89 5.64 -10.80
N GLY A 55 -22.21 5.48 -10.92
CA GLY A 55 -23.11 6.56 -11.31
C GLY A 55 -23.34 7.62 -10.22
N SER A 56 -22.76 7.44 -9.03
CA SER A 56 -22.68 8.51 -8.03
C SER A 56 -21.35 9.25 -8.16
N ASN A 57 -21.38 10.58 -8.09
CA ASN A 57 -20.17 11.42 -8.06
C ASN A 57 -19.38 11.13 -6.77
N LEU A 58 -18.65 10.02 -6.73
CA LEU A 58 -17.70 9.74 -5.65
C LEU A 58 -16.46 10.61 -5.84
N PRO A 59 -15.94 11.22 -4.76
CA PRO A 59 -14.73 12.02 -4.85
C PRO A 59 -13.57 11.15 -5.36
N SER A 60 -12.94 11.60 -6.44
CA SER A 60 -11.65 11.09 -6.89
C SER A 60 -10.57 11.67 -5.98
N THR A 61 -9.73 10.82 -5.40
CA THR A 61 -8.54 11.29 -4.68
C THR A 61 -7.53 11.81 -5.71
N GLN A 62 -7.27 13.12 -5.70
CA GLN A 62 -6.02 13.65 -6.25
C GLN A 62 -4.88 13.16 -5.35
N ASP A 63 -3.94 12.38 -5.89
CA ASP A 63 -2.71 12.00 -5.20
C ASP A 63 -1.86 13.26 -4.96
N THR A 64 -1.89 13.82 -3.75
CA THR A 64 -1.04 14.96 -3.36
C THR A 64 0.35 14.55 -2.88
N SER A 65 0.96 13.50 -3.45
CA SER A 65 2.27 13.02 -3.02
C SER A 65 3.23 12.67 -4.16
N ILE A 66 3.35 13.55 -5.15
CA ILE A 66 4.51 13.60 -6.07
C ILE A 66 4.81 15.07 -6.39
N PRO A 67 5.98 15.63 -6.04
CA PRO A 67 6.43 16.89 -6.62
C PRO A 67 7.05 16.60 -7.99
N ASN A 68 6.35 16.97 -9.07
CA ASN A 68 6.92 17.01 -10.42
C ASN A 68 7.05 18.47 -10.88
N ASN A 69 8.31 18.92 -10.97
CA ASN A 69 8.71 20.13 -11.66
C ASN A 69 8.64 19.90 -13.17
N ASN A 70 7.85 20.70 -13.90
CA ASN A 70 8.28 21.53 -15.04
C ASN A 70 7.14 21.92 -16.01
N SER A 71 7.06 23.24 -16.25
CA SER A 71 6.71 23.97 -17.49
C SER A 71 5.34 23.80 -18.17
N SER A 72 4.48 24.79 -17.90
CA SER A 72 3.79 25.72 -18.85
C SER A 72 3.36 25.25 -20.25
N THR A 73 2.05 25.26 -20.49
CA THR A 73 1.39 26.03 -21.58
C THR A 73 -0.13 26.12 -21.37
N LEU A 74 -0.65 27.34 -21.51
CA LEU A 74 -2.08 27.67 -21.52
C LEU A 74 -2.66 27.38 -22.91
N THR A 75 -3.86 26.80 -22.99
CA THR A 75 -4.90 27.14 -23.99
C THR A 75 -6.28 26.71 -23.51
N ASN A 76 -7.17 27.69 -23.36
CA ASN A 76 -8.63 27.53 -23.35
C ASN A 76 -9.13 27.12 -24.75
N THR A 77 -10.16 26.27 -24.81
CA THR A 77 -11.32 26.42 -25.70
C THR A 77 -12.43 25.43 -25.30
N ASP A 78 -13.62 25.98 -25.07
CA ASP A 78 -14.92 25.30 -25.07
C ASP A 78 -15.20 24.62 -26.42
N ASP A 79 -15.89 23.47 -26.44
CA ASP A 79 -17.25 23.32 -27.01
C ASP A 79 -17.70 21.86 -27.31
N LEU A 80 -19.01 21.66 -27.12
CA LEU A 80 -19.96 20.72 -27.75
C LEU A 80 -19.79 19.19 -27.67
N THR A 81 -20.65 18.61 -26.82
CA THR A 81 -21.61 17.52 -27.09
C THR A 81 -21.36 16.54 -28.26
N SER A 82 -21.20 15.25 -27.94
CA SER A 82 -21.95 14.21 -28.66
C SER A 82 -22.31 13.04 -27.73
N SER A 83 -23.61 12.82 -27.63
CA SER A 83 -24.28 11.70 -26.99
C SER A 83 -23.96 10.39 -27.70
N ASN A 84 -23.51 9.38 -26.96
CA ASN A 84 -23.68 7.99 -27.36
C ASN A 84 -24.34 7.19 -26.23
N SER A 85 -25.51 6.67 -26.58
CA SER A 85 -26.43 5.90 -25.77
C SER A 85 -25.81 4.60 -25.26
N SER A 86 -25.71 4.47 -23.94
CA SER A 86 -25.77 3.19 -23.25
C SER A 86 -26.76 3.33 -22.10
N SER A 87 -27.58 2.30 -21.91
CA SER A 87 -28.67 2.20 -20.94
C SER A 87 -28.29 2.70 -19.54
N GLN A 88 -28.64 3.95 -19.24
CA GLN A 88 -28.49 4.54 -17.91
C GLN A 88 -29.48 3.87 -16.96
N THR A 89 -28.98 3.01 -16.09
CA THR A 89 -29.64 2.79 -14.80
C THR A 89 -29.53 4.09 -14.04
N SER A 90 -30.67 4.69 -13.67
CA SER A 90 -30.72 5.95 -12.93
C SER A 90 -30.16 5.74 -11.53
N SER A 91 -28.87 6.03 -11.34
CA SER A 91 -28.18 6.00 -10.05
C SER A 91 -28.61 7.19 -9.18
N SER A 92 -29.73 7.05 -8.47
CA SER A 92 -30.09 8.04 -7.45
C SER A 92 -29.25 7.84 -6.18
N PRO A 93 -28.94 8.90 -5.42
CA PRO A 93 -28.26 8.79 -4.12
C PRO A 93 -28.95 7.84 -3.14
N GLU A 94 -30.28 7.73 -3.24
CA GLU A 94 -31.11 6.81 -2.45
C GLU A 94 -30.84 5.35 -2.80
N ILE A 95 -30.77 5.00 -4.09
CA ILE A 95 -30.47 3.63 -4.54
C ILE A 95 -29.06 3.23 -4.09
N VAL A 96 -28.09 4.16 -4.15
CA VAL A 96 -26.72 3.92 -3.65
C VAL A 96 -26.71 3.72 -2.13
N ALA A 97 -27.47 4.51 -1.38
CA ALA A 97 -27.60 4.34 0.06
C ALA A 97 -28.24 3.00 0.44
N GLN A 98 -29.30 2.60 -0.26
CA GLN A 98 -29.96 1.31 -0.08
C GLN A 98 -29.00 0.15 -0.41
N LEU A 99 -28.28 0.22 -1.53
CA LEU A 99 -27.28 -0.78 -1.90
C LEU A 99 -26.16 -0.89 -0.87
N ALA A 100 -25.65 0.24 -0.37
CA ALA A 100 -24.63 0.23 0.66
C ALA A 100 -25.15 -0.45 1.94
N GLN A 101 -26.36 -0.11 2.38
CA GLN A 101 -26.99 -0.73 3.54
C GLN A 101 -27.18 -2.24 3.37
N ASP A 102 -27.62 -2.69 2.19
CA ASP A 102 -27.78 -4.10 1.87
C ASP A 102 -26.44 -4.84 1.84
N ILE A 103 -25.37 -4.20 1.34
CA ILE A 103 -24.00 -4.74 1.37
C ILE A 103 -23.54 -4.95 2.82
N TYR A 104 -23.74 -3.95 3.70
CA TYR A 104 -23.32 -4.04 5.10
C TYR A 104 -24.13 -5.08 5.89
N SER A 105 -25.46 -5.09 5.70
CA SER A 105 -26.36 -5.98 6.45
C SER A 105 -26.21 -7.45 6.07
N ASN A 106 -25.57 -7.73 4.93
CA ASN A 106 -25.36 -9.08 4.40
C ASN A 106 -23.90 -9.55 4.40
N ASP A 107 -23.00 -8.75 4.97
CA ASP A 107 -21.55 -9.01 5.04
C ASP A 107 -20.90 -9.22 3.68
N LEU A 108 -21.43 -8.58 2.63
CA LEU A 108 -21.06 -8.91 1.26
C LEU A 108 -19.57 -8.64 0.98
N LEU A 109 -18.97 -7.64 1.62
CA LEU A 109 -17.54 -7.34 1.52
C LEU A 109 -16.65 -8.48 2.03
N GLN A 110 -17.06 -9.15 3.11
CA GLN A 110 -16.35 -10.31 3.64
C GLN A 110 -16.53 -11.52 2.72
N ILE A 111 -17.77 -11.74 2.25
CA ILE A 111 -18.11 -12.83 1.31
C ILE A 111 -17.30 -12.70 0.02
N PHE A 112 -17.15 -11.47 -0.50
CA PHE A 112 -16.34 -11.19 -1.67
C PHE A 112 -14.89 -11.64 -1.50
N LEU A 113 -14.24 -11.26 -0.39
CA LEU A 113 -12.84 -11.62 -0.17
C LEU A 113 -12.67 -13.13 0.09
N LEU A 114 -13.55 -13.75 0.87
CA LEU A 114 -13.49 -15.19 1.15
C LEU A 114 -13.68 -16.07 -0.09
N ASN A 115 -14.48 -15.59 -1.06
CA ASN A 115 -14.80 -16.33 -2.28
C ASN A 115 -14.07 -15.79 -3.52
N ILE A 116 -13.07 -14.91 -3.35
CA ILE A 116 -12.50 -14.19 -4.49
C ILE A 116 -11.87 -15.12 -5.55
N SER A 117 -11.30 -16.24 -5.11
CA SER A 117 -10.75 -17.28 -6.00
C SER A 117 -11.80 -17.98 -6.85
N ARG A 118 -13.07 -17.98 -6.41
CA ARG A 118 -14.20 -18.63 -7.09
C ARG A 118 -14.81 -17.76 -8.18
N PHE A 119 -14.53 -16.45 -8.21
CA PHE A 119 -14.99 -15.60 -9.30
C PHE A 119 -14.12 -15.77 -10.55
N GLU A 120 -14.73 -15.59 -11.71
CA GLU A 120 -14.02 -15.46 -12.99
C GLU A 120 -13.11 -14.23 -13.00
N PHE A 121 -12.09 -14.22 -13.85
CA PHE A 121 -11.08 -13.17 -13.90
C PHE A 121 -11.64 -11.74 -13.95
N GLU A 122 -12.61 -11.47 -14.82
CA GLU A 122 -13.21 -10.14 -14.92
C GLU A 122 -14.12 -9.82 -13.72
N SER A 123 -14.85 -10.82 -13.20
CA SER A 123 -15.63 -10.68 -11.97
C SER A 123 -14.77 -10.35 -10.75
N ARG A 124 -13.54 -10.88 -10.65
CA ARG A 124 -12.58 -10.49 -9.59
C ARG A 124 -12.26 -8.99 -9.65
N LYS A 125 -12.06 -8.44 -10.85
CA LYS A 125 -11.80 -7.00 -11.02
C LYS A 125 -13.02 -6.16 -10.63
N ASP A 126 -14.22 -6.60 -11.00
CA ASP A 126 -15.45 -5.93 -10.61
C ASP A 126 -15.64 -5.94 -9.09
N VAL A 127 -15.32 -7.06 -8.41
CA VAL A 127 -15.33 -7.13 -6.94
C VAL A 127 -14.37 -6.10 -6.32
N VAL A 128 -13.12 -6.03 -6.79
CA VAL A 128 -12.16 -5.02 -6.31
C VAL A 128 -12.69 -3.61 -6.52
N ASN A 129 -13.26 -3.32 -7.69
CA ASN A 129 -13.81 -2.01 -8.03
C ASN A 129 -14.98 -1.65 -7.10
N ILE A 130 -15.95 -2.56 -6.92
CA ILE A 130 -17.09 -2.37 -6.02
C ILE A 130 -16.61 -2.10 -4.59
N PHE A 131 -15.66 -2.88 -4.09
CA PHE A 131 -15.09 -2.71 -2.75
C PHE A 131 -14.48 -1.31 -2.60
N ASN A 132 -13.66 -0.88 -3.57
CA ASN A 132 -12.99 0.41 -3.51
C ASN A 132 -13.99 1.58 -3.64
N LEU A 133 -15.00 1.46 -4.50
CA LEU A 133 -16.06 2.46 -4.63
C LEU A 133 -16.81 2.62 -3.31
N ILE A 134 -17.33 1.54 -2.73
CA ILE A 134 -18.09 1.67 -1.50
C ILE A 134 -17.21 2.12 -0.33
N LEU A 135 -15.93 1.76 -0.29
CA LEU A 135 -14.98 2.24 0.71
C LEU A 135 -14.77 3.75 0.63
N ARG A 136 -14.71 4.31 -0.60
CA ARG A 136 -14.57 5.75 -0.86
C ARG A 136 -15.87 6.54 -0.67
N ARG A 137 -16.99 5.89 -0.43
CA ARG A 137 -18.28 6.56 -0.28
C ARG A 137 -18.30 7.40 1.00
N GLN A 138 -18.68 8.67 0.86
CA GLN A 138 -18.84 9.61 1.96
C GLN A 138 -20.32 9.98 2.17
N ILE A 139 -20.69 10.24 3.42
CA ILE A 139 -21.94 10.92 3.79
C ILE A 139 -21.56 12.06 4.74
N GLY A 140 -21.60 13.29 4.24
CA GLY A 140 -21.00 14.42 4.95
C GLY A 140 -19.50 14.17 5.18
N ASN A 141 -19.06 14.28 6.43
CA ASN A 141 -17.66 14.04 6.82
C ASN A 141 -17.39 12.60 7.27
N ARG A 142 -18.36 11.69 7.13
CA ARG A 142 -18.22 10.29 7.54
C ARG A 142 -17.94 9.39 6.36
N TRP A 143 -17.24 8.30 6.64
CA TRP A 143 -16.96 7.21 5.71
C TRP A 143 -17.67 5.95 6.22
N PRO A 144 -18.94 5.71 5.87
CA PRO A 144 -19.74 4.66 6.49
C PRO A 144 -19.12 3.26 6.37
N THR A 145 -18.47 2.98 5.24
CA THR A 145 -17.77 1.70 5.02
C THR A 145 -16.54 1.56 5.92
N VAL A 146 -15.81 2.65 6.16
CA VAL A 146 -14.68 2.65 7.09
C VAL A 146 -15.19 2.38 8.51
N ASP A 147 -16.26 3.05 8.93
CA ASP A 147 -16.89 2.83 10.24
C ASP A 147 -17.37 1.36 10.41
N TYR A 148 -17.92 0.78 9.33
CA TYR A 148 -18.30 -0.63 9.27
C TYR A 148 -17.10 -1.58 9.40
N LEU A 149 -16.00 -1.30 8.68
CA LEU A 149 -14.79 -2.13 8.69
C LEU A 149 -13.97 -2.00 9.99
N ALA A 150 -14.01 -0.83 10.64
CA ALA A 150 -13.31 -0.58 11.90
C ALA A 150 -13.76 -1.53 13.03
N ASN A 151 -14.99 -2.03 12.96
CA ASN A 151 -15.53 -3.00 13.92
C ASN A 151 -15.37 -4.46 13.44
N ARG A 152 -14.66 -4.70 12.33
CA ARG A 152 -14.59 -5.98 11.60
C ARG A 152 -13.20 -6.22 11.01
N GLU A 153 -12.18 -6.12 11.86
CA GLU A 153 -10.76 -6.22 11.48
C GLU A 153 -10.41 -7.49 10.71
N GLN A 154 -11.14 -8.58 10.96
CA GLN A 154 -10.98 -9.85 10.25
C GLN A 154 -11.08 -9.71 8.72
N ILE A 155 -11.83 -8.72 8.19
CA ILE A 155 -11.90 -8.44 6.76
C ILE A 155 -10.54 -7.94 6.23
N ILE A 156 -9.83 -7.13 7.01
CA ILE A 156 -8.48 -6.66 6.70
C ILE A 156 -7.52 -7.85 6.68
N TRP A 157 -7.66 -8.77 7.64
CA TRP A 157 -6.80 -9.97 7.74
C TRP A 157 -7.03 -10.93 6.57
N ILE A 158 -8.27 -11.11 6.11
CA ILE A 158 -8.56 -11.91 4.90
C ILE A 158 -7.87 -11.26 3.69
N ALA A 159 -7.96 -9.94 3.54
CA ALA A 159 -7.30 -9.25 2.42
C ALA A 159 -5.78 -9.42 2.46
N LEU A 160 -5.16 -9.29 3.64
CA LEU A 160 -3.73 -9.55 3.83
C LEU A 160 -3.35 -10.99 3.49
N LYS A 161 -4.09 -11.96 4.03
CA LYS A 161 -3.85 -13.39 3.81
C LYS A 161 -4.01 -13.78 2.33
N GLY A 162 -4.70 -12.98 1.53
CA GLY A 162 -4.81 -13.15 0.09
C GLY A 162 -3.46 -13.24 -0.63
N TYR A 163 -2.38 -12.68 -0.07
CA TYR A 163 -1.02 -12.83 -0.59
C TYR A 163 -0.51 -14.29 -0.61
N GLU A 164 -1.09 -15.20 0.19
CA GLU A 164 -0.76 -16.63 0.18
C GLU A 164 -1.26 -17.35 -1.08
N ASN A 165 -2.24 -16.76 -1.80
CA ASN A 165 -2.81 -17.35 -3.00
C ASN A 165 -2.42 -16.54 -4.25
N PRO A 166 -1.51 -17.07 -5.10
CA PRO A 166 -1.01 -16.36 -6.27
C PRO A 166 -2.10 -15.88 -7.25
N ASP A 167 -3.22 -16.59 -7.35
CA ASP A 167 -4.28 -16.28 -8.32
C ASP A 167 -5.10 -15.04 -7.96
N ILE A 168 -5.05 -14.62 -6.69
CA ILE A 168 -5.88 -13.53 -6.14
C ILE A 168 -5.07 -12.48 -5.37
N ALA A 169 -3.78 -12.72 -5.16
CA ALA A 169 -2.90 -11.88 -4.37
C ALA A 169 -2.95 -10.41 -4.81
N LEU A 170 -2.90 -10.15 -6.12
CA LEU A 170 -2.95 -8.78 -6.63
C LEU A 170 -4.35 -8.14 -6.47
N ASN A 171 -5.43 -8.93 -6.57
CA ASN A 171 -6.78 -8.42 -6.35
C ASN A 171 -6.99 -8.02 -4.89
N THR A 172 -6.60 -8.91 -3.96
CA THR A 172 -6.71 -8.66 -2.52
C THR A 172 -5.76 -7.57 -2.04
N GLY A 173 -4.55 -7.49 -2.60
CA GLY A 173 -3.60 -6.41 -2.36
C GLY A 173 -4.11 -5.02 -2.80
N MET A 174 -4.85 -4.93 -3.92
CA MET A 174 -5.51 -3.68 -4.32
C MET A 174 -6.59 -3.23 -3.32
N VAL A 175 -7.37 -4.18 -2.79
CA VAL A 175 -8.39 -3.89 -1.76
C VAL A 175 -7.71 -3.49 -0.44
N LEU A 176 -6.67 -4.23 -0.04
CA LEU A 176 -5.89 -3.93 1.16
C LEU A 176 -5.32 -2.51 1.11
N LYS A 177 -4.65 -2.13 0.02
CA LYS A 177 -4.10 -0.78 -0.15
C LYS A 177 -5.15 0.31 -0.05
N GLU A 178 -6.35 0.10 -0.57
CA GLU A 178 -7.43 1.07 -0.42
C GLU A 178 -7.87 1.20 1.05
N MET A 179 -7.96 0.09 1.79
CA MET A 179 -8.24 0.14 3.24
C MET A 179 -7.17 0.92 4.02
N LEU A 180 -5.90 0.72 3.68
CA LEU A 180 -4.76 1.38 4.35
C LEU A 180 -4.74 2.91 4.16
N ARG A 181 -5.50 3.45 3.20
CA ARG A 181 -5.66 4.92 3.06
C ARG A 181 -6.40 5.56 4.22
N HIS A 182 -7.16 4.78 4.99
CA HIS A 182 -7.91 5.26 6.15
C HIS A 182 -7.17 4.92 7.43
N GLU A 183 -6.83 5.94 8.23
CA GLU A 183 -5.98 5.81 9.42
C GLU A 183 -6.49 4.74 10.40
N VAL A 184 -7.80 4.69 10.64
CA VAL A 184 -8.42 3.72 11.55
C VAL A 184 -8.18 2.27 11.11
N LEU A 185 -8.29 1.98 9.81
CA LEU A 185 -8.09 0.62 9.29
C LEU A 185 -6.61 0.26 9.19
N ALA A 186 -5.77 1.24 8.81
CA ALA A 186 -4.32 1.08 8.84
C ALA A 186 -3.83 0.80 10.26
N LYS A 187 -4.41 1.45 11.28
CA LYS A 187 -4.11 1.21 12.70
C LYS A 187 -4.42 -0.23 13.11
N SER A 188 -5.61 -0.74 12.75
CA SER A 188 -6.00 -2.12 13.04
C SER A 188 -5.02 -3.15 12.48
N LEU A 189 -4.43 -2.90 11.31
CA LEU A 189 -3.38 -3.79 10.79
C LEU A 189 -2.04 -3.56 11.47
N LEU A 190 -1.55 -2.31 11.51
CA LEU A 190 -0.21 -1.96 11.99
C LEU A 190 0.04 -2.40 13.44
N TYR A 191 -0.96 -2.25 14.32
CA TYR A 191 -0.87 -2.63 15.73
C TYR A 191 -1.20 -4.11 16.00
N SER A 192 -1.47 -4.91 14.97
CA SER A 192 -1.74 -6.34 15.12
C SER A 192 -0.51 -7.20 14.87
N ASP A 193 -0.50 -8.42 15.43
CA ASP A 193 0.55 -9.41 15.13
C ASP A 193 0.64 -9.74 13.63
N ARG A 194 -0.47 -9.56 12.90
CA ARG A 194 -0.56 -9.81 11.45
C ARG A 194 0.30 -8.86 10.63
N PHE A 195 0.68 -7.70 11.17
CA PHE A 195 1.64 -6.82 10.51
C PHE A 195 2.98 -7.53 10.25
N TYR A 196 3.38 -8.45 11.13
CA TYR A 196 4.61 -9.21 11.01
C TYR A 196 4.54 -10.40 10.03
N ASP A 197 3.40 -10.60 9.37
CA ASP A 197 3.27 -11.55 8.26
C ASP A 197 3.86 -10.97 6.93
N PHE A 198 3.94 -9.64 6.80
CA PHE A 198 4.46 -8.97 5.59
C PHE A 198 5.85 -9.44 5.13
N PRO A 199 6.88 -9.57 6.00
CA PRO A 199 8.19 -10.08 5.60
C PRO A 199 8.12 -11.44 4.92
N GLN A 200 7.24 -12.33 5.39
CA GLN A 200 7.05 -13.63 4.76
C GLN A 200 6.52 -13.46 3.33
N TYR A 201 5.48 -12.64 3.15
CA TYR A 201 4.91 -12.38 1.82
C TYR A 201 5.90 -11.69 0.88
N ILE A 202 6.74 -10.80 1.40
CA ILE A 202 7.78 -10.11 0.64
C ILE A 202 8.88 -11.07 0.18
N GLU A 203 9.28 -12.02 1.03
CA GLU A 203 10.44 -12.88 0.75
C GLU A 203 10.10 -14.20 0.03
N GLN A 204 8.88 -14.72 0.24
CA GLN A 204 8.51 -16.09 -0.17
C GLN A 204 7.54 -16.15 -1.36
N THR A 205 7.06 -15.01 -1.89
CA THR A 205 6.13 -15.00 -3.01
C THR A 205 6.81 -14.64 -4.33
N THR A 206 6.06 -14.72 -5.44
CA THR A 206 6.58 -14.33 -6.76
C THR A 206 6.87 -12.84 -6.82
N PHE A 207 7.78 -12.43 -7.70
CA PHE A 207 8.26 -11.04 -7.79
C PHE A 207 7.14 -9.98 -7.81
N GLY A 208 6.09 -10.20 -8.62
CA GLY A 208 4.97 -9.26 -8.69
C GLY A 208 4.19 -9.14 -7.38
N ILE A 209 3.98 -10.26 -6.70
CA ILE A 209 3.29 -10.32 -5.41
C ILE A 209 4.14 -9.70 -4.31
N ALA A 210 5.44 -10.03 -4.26
CA ALA A 210 6.38 -9.46 -3.31
C ALA A 210 6.48 -7.94 -3.43
N CYS A 211 6.50 -7.40 -4.66
CA CYS A 211 6.47 -5.95 -4.89
C CYS A 211 5.17 -5.31 -4.39
N ASP A 212 4.03 -5.96 -4.61
CA ASP A 212 2.73 -5.49 -4.14
C ASP A 212 2.65 -5.50 -2.61
N ALA A 213 3.09 -6.59 -1.97
CA ALA A 213 3.18 -6.73 -0.52
C ALA A 213 4.13 -5.69 0.10
N MET A 214 5.30 -5.46 -0.50
CA MET A 214 6.24 -4.41 -0.08
C MET A 214 5.61 -3.02 -0.18
N SER A 215 4.82 -2.76 -1.22
CA SER A 215 4.09 -1.49 -1.36
C SER A 215 3.04 -1.31 -0.27
N SER A 216 2.29 -2.35 0.08
CA SER A 216 1.30 -2.32 1.18
C SER A 216 1.97 -2.16 2.55
N PHE A 217 3.10 -2.84 2.77
CA PHE A 217 3.92 -2.72 3.96
C PHE A 217 4.46 -1.29 4.13
N LYS A 218 5.01 -0.71 3.05
CA LYS A 218 5.43 0.69 3.00
C LYS A 218 4.28 1.63 3.34
N GLU A 219 3.10 1.42 2.75
CA GLU A 219 1.93 2.26 2.99
C GLU A 219 1.56 2.35 4.48
N CYS A 220 1.60 1.20 5.18
CA CYS A 220 1.38 1.14 6.63
C CYS A 220 2.38 1.99 7.42
N LEU A 221 3.61 2.13 6.93
CA LEU A 221 4.74 2.77 7.61
C LEU A 221 4.98 4.22 7.21
N THR A 222 4.32 4.74 6.18
CA THR A 222 4.64 6.10 5.69
C THR A 222 3.43 7.01 5.51
N ARG A 223 2.21 6.49 5.45
CA ARG A 223 1.03 7.33 5.17
C ARG A 223 0.62 8.18 6.37
N HIS A 224 0.35 7.54 7.51
CA HIS A 224 -0.24 8.18 8.69
C HIS A 224 0.85 8.55 9.71
N LYS A 225 1.63 9.58 9.40
CA LYS A 225 2.90 9.92 10.07
C LYS A 225 2.86 9.89 11.60
N SER A 226 1.90 10.60 12.20
CA SER A 226 1.77 10.68 13.66
C SER A 226 1.50 9.31 14.30
N MET A 227 0.62 8.52 13.69
CA MET A 227 0.30 7.16 14.18
C MET A 227 1.48 6.21 14.05
N VAL A 228 2.22 6.30 12.93
CA VAL A 228 3.39 5.45 12.69
C VAL A 228 4.54 5.80 13.63
N SER A 229 4.81 7.10 13.83
CA SER A 229 5.82 7.56 14.79
C SER A 229 5.58 6.97 16.17
N LEU A 230 4.35 7.07 16.70
CA LEU A 230 3.98 6.46 17.98
C LEU A 230 4.18 4.94 17.98
N PHE A 231 3.73 4.25 16.94
CA PHE A 231 3.89 2.80 16.81
C PHE A 231 5.37 2.38 16.84
N LEU A 232 6.22 3.06 16.07
CA LEU A 232 7.65 2.74 15.96
C LEU A 232 8.41 3.05 17.27
N GLU A 233 8.00 4.06 18.02
CA GLU A 233 8.56 4.35 19.35
C GLU A 233 8.19 3.25 20.35
N ASP A 234 6.91 2.88 20.42
CA ASP A 234 6.40 1.90 21.39
C ASP A 234 6.87 0.46 21.09
N ASN A 235 7.04 0.12 19.81
CA ASN A 235 7.35 -1.24 19.34
C ASN A 235 8.77 -1.35 18.76
N TYR A 236 9.65 -0.42 19.12
CA TYR A 236 10.95 -0.24 18.48
C TYR A 236 11.77 -1.53 18.35
N GLU A 237 11.95 -2.27 19.45
CA GLU A 237 12.81 -3.46 19.46
C GLU A 237 12.26 -4.56 18.55
N GLN A 238 10.96 -4.86 18.66
CA GLN A 238 10.30 -5.89 17.86
C GLN A 238 10.33 -5.53 16.37
N PHE A 239 9.99 -4.28 16.05
CA PHE A 239 9.97 -3.79 14.68
C PHE A 239 11.36 -3.84 14.03
N PHE A 240 12.38 -3.21 14.64
CA PHE A 240 13.70 -3.13 14.04
C PHE A 240 14.45 -4.46 14.04
N THR A 241 14.14 -5.38 14.96
CA THR A 241 14.65 -6.76 14.90
C THR A 241 14.15 -7.46 13.63
N MET A 242 12.85 -7.39 13.35
CA MET A 242 12.29 -7.92 12.10
C MET A 242 12.84 -7.19 10.87
N TYR A 243 12.87 -5.85 10.91
CA TYR A 243 13.26 -5.03 9.78
C TYR A 243 14.73 -5.24 9.39
N SER A 244 15.59 -5.53 10.36
CA SER A 244 17.00 -5.89 10.15
C SER A 244 17.15 -7.09 9.20
N GLY A 245 16.21 -8.05 9.23
CA GLY A 245 16.17 -9.17 8.29
C GLY A 245 15.96 -8.71 6.84
N LEU A 246 15.02 -7.77 6.62
CA LEU A 246 14.69 -7.27 5.28
C LEU A 246 15.85 -6.48 4.64
N ILE A 247 16.51 -5.60 5.40
CA ILE A 247 17.67 -4.82 4.89
C ILE A 247 18.90 -5.70 4.62
N GLN A 248 18.96 -6.90 5.21
CA GLN A 248 20.05 -7.86 5.00
C GLN A 248 19.66 -9.00 4.04
N SER A 249 18.45 -8.98 3.47
CA SER A 249 17.93 -9.99 2.55
C SER A 249 18.88 -10.37 1.42
N SER A 250 18.88 -11.65 1.03
CA SER A 250 19.60 -12.11 -0.17
C SER A 250 18.91 -11.68 -1.46
N ASN A 251 17.61 -11.35 -1.41
CA ASN A 251 16.87 -10.81 -2.53
C ASN A 251 17.26 -9.35 -2.77
N TYR A 252 17.83 -9.06 -3.95
CA TYR A 252 18.29 -7.72 -4.32
C TYR A 252 17.19 -6.66 -4.20
N VAL A 253 15.98 -6.95 -4.68
CA VAL A 253 14.88 -5.97 -4.68
C VAL A 253 14.39 -5.72 -3.27
N THR A 254 14.18 -6.78 -2.49
CA THR A 254 13.78 -6.65 -1.07
C THR A 254 14.80 -5.85 -0.29
N LYS A 255 16.09 -6.22 -0.38
CA LYS A 255 17.19 -5.51 0.29
C LYS A 255 17.21 -4.03 -0.08
N ARG A 256 17.22 -3.72 -1.38
CA ARG A 256 17.29 -2.33 -1.85
C ARG A 256 16.08 -1.51 -1.39
N GLN A 257 14.87 -2.01 -1.59
CA GLN A 257 13.64 -1.26 -1.22
C GLN A 257 13.53 -1.07 0.28
N SER A 258 13.98 -2.04 1.08
CA SER A 258 13.98 -1.93 2.54
C SER A 258 15.00 -0.92 3.05
N ILE A 259 16.20 -0.84 2.46
CA ILE A 259 17.19 0.20 2.82
C ILE A 259 16.66 1.58 2.44
N LYS A 260 16.05 1.71 1.25
CA LYS A 260 15.43 2.97 0.82
C LYS A 260 14.33 3.41 1.80
N LEU A 261 13.42 2.50 2.14
CA LEU A 261 12.33 2.78 3.07
C LEU A 261 12.85 3.10 4.49
N LEU A 262 13.92 2.45 4.95
CA LEU A 262 14.59 2.82 6.20
C LEU A 262 15.05 4.29 6.16
N GLY A 263 15.68 4.72 5.07
CA GLY A 263 16.06 6.13 4.88
C GLY A 263 14.86 7.07 4.95
N GLU A 264 13.75 6.73 4.28
CA GLU A 264 12.50 7.51 4.33
C GLU A 264 11.94 7.60 5.77
N ILE A 265 11.94 6.49 6.52
CA ILE A 265 11.46 6.44 7.91
C ILE A 265 12.32 7.32 8.82
N LEU A 266 13.64 7.19 8.75
CA LEU A 266 14.56 7.89 9.65
C LEU A 266 14.64 9.39 9.35
N LEU A 267 14.43 9.80 8.10
CA LEU A 267 14.47 11.22 7.69
C LEU A 267 13.13 11.94 7.88
N ASP A 268 12.04 11.22 8.19
CA ASP A 268 10.77 11.88 8.49
C ASP A 268 10.84 12.57 9.86
N ARG A 269 10.48 13.86 9.87
CA ARG A 269 10.51 14.71 11.08
C ARG A 269 9.67 14.18 12.25
N SER A 270 8.60 13.43 11.97
CA SER A 270 7.77 12.82 13.03
C SER A 270 8.51 11.68 13.75
N ASN A 271 9.47 11.05 13.09
CA ASN A 271 10.25 9.94 13.62
C ASN A 271 11.54 10.37 14.31
N TYR A 272 11.63 11.62 14.80
CA TYR A 272 12.87 12.16 15.39
C TYR A 272 13.41 11.29 16.54
N ASN A 273 12.55 10.81 17.45
CA ASN A 273 12.97 9.96 18.55
C ASN A 273 13.43 8.58 18.06
N VAL A 274 12.68 7.98 17.14
CA VAL A 274 13.02 6.71 16.48
C VAL A 274 14.38 6.82 15.79
N MET A 275 14.60 7.89 15.03
CA MET A 275 15.86 8.17 14.35
C MET A 275 17.01 8.28 15.34
N ASN A 276 16.86 9.08 16.40
CA ASN A 276 17.90 9.24 17.43
C ASN A 276 18.26 7.91 18.10
N LYS A 277 17.26 7.07 18.39
CA LYS A 277 17.50 5.74 18.95
C LYS A 277 18.24 4.84 17.94
N TYR A 278 17.86 4.89 16.67
CA TYR A 278 18.49 4.10 15.60
C TYR A 278 19.95 4.45 15.37
N ILE A 279 20.26 5.74 15.29
CA ILE A 279 21.63 6.22 15.01
C ILE A 279 22.55 6.16 16.23
N SER A 280 22.02 5.77 17.39
CA SER A 280 22.79 5.57 18.61
C SER A 280 23.29 4.13 18.80
N ASN A 281 22.87 3.21 17.93
CA ASN A 281 23.23 1.79 18.01
C ASN A 281 24.44 1.47 17.10
N GLU A 282 25.47 0.84 17.68
CA GLU A 282 26.71 0.49 16.99
C GLU A 282 26.53 -0.53 15.87
N ASP A 283 25.64 -1.50 16.04
CA ASP A 283 25.40 -2.55 15.07
C ASP A 283 24.68 -2.01 13.84
N ASN A 284 23.74 -1.08 14.03
CA ASN A 284 23.12 -0.36 12.92
C ASN A 284 24.16 0.40 12.07
N LEU A 285 25.12 1.10 12.72
CA LEU A 285 26.21 1.76 12.00
C LEU A 285 27.07 0.76 11.23
N LYS A 286 27.45 -0.37 11.85
CA LYS A 286 28.26 -1.42 11.19
C LYS A 286 27.54 -2.00 9.98
N ILE A 287 26.23 -2.25 10.08
CA ILE A 287 25.42 -2.72 8.94
C ILE A 287 25.49 -1.71 7.80
N MET A 288 25.26 -0.42 8.06
CA MET A 288 25.31 0.62 7.03
C MET A 288 26.70 0.76 6.40
N MET A 289 27.77 0.73 7.21
CA MET A 289 29.14 0.76 6.70
C MET A 289 29.48 -0.45 5.83
N ASN A 290 28.94 -1.63 6.14
CA ASN A 290 29.10 -2.81 5.30
C ASN A 290 28.30 -2.71 3.99
N LEU A 291 27.08 -2.17 4.04
CA LEU A 291 26.23 -1.96 2.86
C LEU A 291 26.80 -0.90 1.90
N LEU A 292 27.55 0.09 2.38
CA LEU A 292 28.33 1.00 1.54
C LEU A 292 29.35 0.27 0.65
N LYS A 293 29.74 -0.94 1.02
CA LYS A 293 30.67 -1.79 0.28
C LYS A 293 29.98 -2.93 -0.48
N ASP A 294 28.65 -2.92 -0.57
CA ASP A 294 27.89 -3.95 -1.28
C ASP A 294 28.31 -3.99 -2.76
N LYS A 295 28.20 -5.15 -3.42
CA LYS A 295 28.53 -5.29 -4.85
C LYS A 295 27.64 -4.41 -5.76
N SER A 296 26.44 -4.05 -5.31
CA SER A 296 25.49 -3.25 -6.08
C SER A 296 25.63 -1.76 -5.78
N LYS A 297 26.03 -1.00 -6.80
CA LYS A 297 26.03 0.48 -6.81
C LYS A 297 24.73 1.10 -6.28
N ASN A 298 23.57 0.49 -6.57
CA ASN A 298 22.31 1.02 -6.08
C ASN A 298 22.11 0.78 -4.58
N ILE A 299 22.54 -0.37 -4.05
CA ILE A 299 22.49 -0.64 -2.60
C ILE A 299 23.43 0.30 -1.85
N GLN A 300 24.66 0.47 -2.37
CA GLN A 300 25.63 1.41 -1.82
C GLN A 300 25.03 2.82 -1.70
N PHE A 301 24.33 3.27 -2.75
CA PHE A 301 23.69 4.58 -2.78
C PHE A 301 22.56 4.74 -1.74
N GLU A 302 21.65 3.77 -1.61
CA GLU A 302 20.62 3.83 -0.57
C GLU A 302 21.23 3.77 0.84
N ALA A 303 22.28 2.95 1.04
CA ALA A 303 22.99 2.86 2.31
C ALA A 303 23.69 4.17 2.70
N PHE A 304 24.18 4.93 1.72
CA PHE A 304 24.74 6.27 1.94
C PHE A 304 23.72 7.22 2.57
N HIS A 305 22.47 7.21 2.09
CA HIS A 305 21.42 8.06 2.65
C HIS A 305 21.04 7.73 4.10
N VAL A 306 21.29 6.50 4.56
CA VAL A 306 21.13 6.13 5.97
C VAL A 306 22.40 6.46 6.75
N PHE A 307 23.58 6.12 6.22
CA PHE A 307 24.89 6.41 6.82
C PHE A 307 25.09 7.90 7.10
N LYS A 308 24.65 8.78 6.18
CA LYS A 308 24.77 10.24 6.35
C LYS A 308 24.12 10.72 7.63
N VAL A 309 23.03 10.09 8.09
CA VAL A 309 22.31 10.48 9.31
C VAL A 309 23.16 10.24 10.57
N PHE A 310 23.94 9.16 10.60
CA PHE A 310 24.88 8.90 11.70
C PHE A 310 25.98 9.97 11.78
N VAL A 311 26.55 10.33 10.63
CA VAL A 311 27.67 11.28 10.55
C VAL A 311 27.19 12.72 10.73
N ALA A 312 26.00 13.06 10.25
CA ALA A 312 25.40 14.39 10.39
C ALA A 312 24.88 14.67 11.80
N ASN A 313 24.72 13.65 12.66
CA ASN A 313 24.27 13.84 14.04
C ASN A 313 25.24 14.78 14.81
N PRO A 314 24.80 15.95 15.30
CA PRO A 314 25.66 16.87 16.05
C PRO A 314 26.01 16.36 17.45
N ARG A 315 25.22 15.42 18.00
CA ARG A 315 25.40 14.82 19.34
C ARG A 315 25.60 13.32 19.20
N LYS A 316 26.70 12.93 18.55
CA LYS A 316 27.06 11.52 18.35
C LYS A 316 27.31 10.85 19.70
N PRO A 317 26.72 9.67 19.97
CA PRO A 317 27.11 8.88 21.15
C PRO A 317 28.58 8.47 21.06
N ALA A 318 29.25 8.38 22.22
CA ALA A 318 30.68 8.05 22.27
C ALA A 318 31.06 6.73 21.55
N PRO A 319 30.26 5.65 21.59
CA PRO A 319 30.57 4.42 20.84
C PRO A 319 30.53 4.63 19.32
N ILE A 320 29.56 5.42 18.83
CA ILE A 320 29.42 5.77 17.41
C ILE A 320 30.61 6.60 16.94
N GLU A 321 30.99 7.62 17.72
CA GLU A 321 32.14 8.46 17.42
C GLU A 321 33.44 7.65 17.41
N ALA A 322 33.62 6.71 18.35
CA ALA A 322 34.79 5.84 18.40
C ALA A 322 34.92 4.96 17.15
N ILE A 323 33.82 4.40 16.64
CA ILE A 323 33.82 3.63 15.39
C ILE A 323 34.23 4.51 14.20
N LEU A 324 33.64 5.70 14.08
CA LEU A 324 33.95 6.63 12.98
C LEU A 324 35.42 7.09 13.04
N ARG A 325 35.92 7.44 14.23
CA ARG A 325 37.32 7.85 14.45
C ARG A 325 38.31 6.74 14.09
N ARG A 326 38.04 5.50 14.53
CA ARG A 326 38.89 4.33 14.23
C ARG A 326 38.98 4.05 12.72
N ASN A 327 37.95 4.42 11.95
CA ASN A 327 37.89 4.20 10.50
C ASN A 327 38.10 5.50 9.69
N LYS A 328 38.48 6.61 10.34
CA LYS A 328 38.51 7.97 9.78
C LYS A 328 39.21 8.06 8.42
N GLU A 329 40.47 7.66 8.36
CA GLU A 329 41.29 7.75 7.13
C GLU A 329 40.68 6.94 5.99
N LYS A 330 40.28 5.69 6.28
CA LYS A 330 39.67 4.79 5.29
C LYS A 330 38.31 5.31 4.80
N LEU A 331 37.51 5.90 5.68
CA LEU A 331 36.21 6.48 5.31
C LEU A 331 36.37 7.70 4.41
N ILE A 332 37.32 8.58 4.72
CA ILE A 332 37.59 9.77 3.90
C ILE A 332 38.05 9.35 2.50
N ASP A 333 39.02 8.43 2.41
CA ASP A 333 39.52 7.95 1.12
C ASP A 333 38.42 7.23 0.32
N PHE A 334 37.61 6.42 0.99
CA PHE A 334 36.45 5.77 0.38
C PHE A 334 35.45 6.80 -0.18
N LEU A 335 35.03 7.78 0.62
CA LEU A 335 34.04 8.78 0.23
C LEU A 335 34.54 9.68 -0.90
N ARG A 336 35.83 10.02 -0.96
CA ARG A 336 36.40 10.81 -2.09
C ARG A 336 36.26 10.10 -3.43
N ASN A 337 36.24 8.78 -3.43
CA ASN A 337 36.15 7.94 -4.63
C ASN A 337 34.73 7.37 -4.85
N PHE A 338 33.78 7.68 -3.97
CA PHE A 338 32.45 7.06 -3.96
C PHE A 338 31.50 7.71 -4.97
N HIS A 339 31.08 6.95 -5.99
CA HIS A 339 30.10 7.34 -7.01
C HIS A 339 30.38 8.69 -7.72
N ASN A 340 31.64 8.96 -8.05
CA ASN A 340 32.03 10.17 -8.80
C ASN A 340 31.54 10.18 -10.26
N ASP A 341 30.98 9.07 -10.73
CA ASP A 341 30.36 8.92 -12.05
C ASP A 341 28.95 9.53 -12.13
N LYS A 342 28.36 9.98 -11.00
CA LYS A 342 27.04 10.63 -10.98
C LYS A 342 27.17 12.15 -11.07
N ASP A 343 26.51 12.72 -12.07
CA ASP A 343 26.31 14.16 -12.21
C ASP A 343 25.10 14.59 -11.36
N ASP A 344 25.28 14.56 -10.04
CA ASP A 344 24.28 14.91 -9.03
C ASP A 344 24.94 15.86 -8.02
N GLU A 345 24.68 17.16 -8.18
CA GLU A 345 25.26 18.23 -7.38
C GLU A 345 24.91 18.07 -5.89
N GLN A 346 23.65 17.76 -5.57
CA GLN A 346 23.21 17.54 -4.19
C GLN A 346 23.97 16.37 -3.55
N PHE A 347 24.13 15.27 -4.26
CA PHE A 347 24.89 14.13 -3.75
C PHE A 347 26.37 14.48 -3.50
N ASN A 348 26.99 15.25 -4.39
CA ASN A 348 28.37 15.68 -4.23
C ASN A 348 28.54 16.64 -3.03
N ASP A 349 27.59 17.54 -2.80
CA ASP A 349 27.57 18.41 -1.62
C ASP A 349 27.39 17.62 -0.33
N GLU A 350 26.45 16.66 -0.29
CA GLU A 350 26.25 15.78 0.86
C GLU A 350 27.54 15.00 1.18
N LYS A 351 28.21 14.46 0.15
CA LYS A 351 29.48 13.73 0.28
C LYS A 351 30.60 14.61 0.81
N GLY A 352 30.74 15.83 0.28
CA GLY A 352 31.71 16.83 0.76
C GLY A 352 31.48 17.21 2.22
N PHE A 353 30.21 17.44 2.60
CA PHE A 353 29.81 17.70 3.98
C PHE A 353 30.21 16.54 4.91
N LEU A 354 29.95 15.29 4.53
CA LEU A 354 30.33 14.13 5.34
C LEU A 354 31.84 13.99 5.53
N ILE A 355 32.64 14.25 4.49
CA ILE A 355 34.11 14.23 4.58
C ILE A 355 34.58 15.24 5.63
N ILE A 356 34.09 16.48 5.57
CA ILE A 356 34.43 17.54 6.53
C ILE A 356 34.03 17.13 7.96
N GLN A 357 32.84 16.55 8.14
CA GLN A 357 32.38 16.09 9.45
C GLN A 357 33.29 14.99 10.02
N ILE A 358 33.73 14.04 9.19
CA ILE A 358 34.61 12.95 9.60
C ILE A 358 36.04 13.46 9.87
N GLU A 359 36.54 14.39 9.05
CA GLU A 359 37.84 15.06 9.25
C GLU A 359 37.91 15.82 10.59
N ASN A 360 36.80 16.42 11.02
CA ASN A 360 36.70 17.18 12.27
C ASN A 360 36.46 16.32 13.52
N LEU A 361 36.32 14.99 13.39
CA LEU A 361 36.31 14.09 14.54
C LEU A 361 37.68 14.17 15.23
N LYS A 362 37.67 14.68 16.47
CA LYS A 362 38.85 14.83 17.32
C LYS A 362 39.29 13.49 17.86
#